data_AF-A0A2H6NJZ9-F1
#
_entry.id   AF-A0A2H6NJZ9-F1
#
_cell.length_a   1.000
_cell.length_b   1.000
_cell.length_c   1.000
_cell.angle_alpha   90.00
_cell.angle_beta   90.00
_cell.angle_gamma   90.00
#
_symmetry.space_group_name_H-M   'P 1'
#
loop_
_entity.id
_entity.type
_entity.pdbx_description
1 polymer ?
#
loop_
_entity_poly.entity_id
_entity_poly.type
_entity_poly.pdbx_seq_one_letter_code
_entity_poly.pdbx_strand_id
1 'polypeptide(L)'
;NEIMDTIQTLVFSKDKNNEIKLNALASGKFFEVDISENLNPMKTLGYFDSPDKDTMIVHLSYGSNGGEAILSQVHLEVNIRSLCRPKDDFNLLKLNNIKRYDVLVEILKLLGLSCELSTIPSLTPLYLLSSDKVLHNTFLEWLRRNMITEGLITSSKVSLKFVSSFTETMEITPLLIPVVTDMEAFSSENFSFERYKQNLDTRILGKIVLFSEVTSTTMNLLDGLMYKLPQEMGLIAIAVQQIQGKGRGGNTWLSPVGTALSTLLIIIPLTSKLGQRIPFIQHLVSLAIVEAVRSIPGYQEIDLRLKWPNDIYYSDLMKLGGVLVNSTLIGDTFHILIGFGFNVNNSNPTICINDIIMEYNKTMNTTLEPLNADCLIARSVTILENLINIFQEKGPNGILPMYYKYWVHSGRQVRLRNDEGPLVWIVGIDDSGFLQVYEEGKDVITVHPDGNSFDMLRNLIIPKQ
;
A
#
# COMPACT_ATOMS: atom_id res chain seq x y z
N ASN A 1 -11.46 -0.89 37.50
CA ASN A 1 -12.77 -0.92 36.79
C ASN A 1 -13.56 0.39 36.86
N GLU A 2 -13.26 1.35 37.76
CA GLU A 2 -13.98 2.65 37.82
C GLU A 2 -13.46 3.75 36.86
N ILE A 3 -12.41 3.49 36.07
CA ILE A 3 -11.70 4.52 35.26
C ILE A 3 -11.72 4.20 33.74
N MET A 4 -12.28 3.05 33.32
CA MET A 4 -12.34 2.70 31.89
C MET A 4 -13.11 3.76 31.09
N ASP A 5 -12.49 4.25 30.01
CA ASP A 5 -13.05 5.24 29.09
C ASP A 5 -13.48 6.55 29.76
N THR A 6 -12.81 6.93 30.85
CA THR A 6 -13.00 8.26 31.48
C THR A 6 -11.97 9.26 30.97
N ILE A 7 -12.39 10.53 30.89
CA ILE A 7 -11.47 11.64 30.63
C ILE A 7 -10.74 11.95 31.91
N GLN A 8 -9.41 11.86 31.86
CA GLN A 8 -8.53 12.14 32.98
C GLN A 8 -7.58 13.26 32.61
N THR A 9 -7.17 14.02 33.62
CA THR A 9 -6.11 15.02 33.47
C THR A 9 -4.76 14.32 33.60
N LEU A 10 -4.00 14.35 32.50
CA LEU A 10 -2.65 13.80 32.38
C LEU A 10 -1.63 14.94 32.47
N VAL A 11 -0.51 14.69 33.12
CA VAL A 11 0.70 15.51 33.06
C VAL A 11 1.77 14.72 32.30
N PHE A 12 2.25 15.27 31.19
CA PHE A 12 3.32 14.68 30.38
C PHE A 12 4.60 15.51 30.50
N SER A 13 5.71 14.90 30.91
CA SER A 13 7.00 15.56 31.08
C SER A 13 7.84 15.43 29.80
N LYS A 14 8.03 16.54 29.09
CA LYS A 14 8.89 16.61 27.90
C LYS A 14 10.37 16.56 28.28
N ASP A 15 10.74 17.32 29.32
CA ASP A 15 12.04 17.34 29.95
C ASP A 15 11.90 17.66 31.45
N LYS A 16 13.01 17.81 32.19
CA LYS A 16 12.96 18.03 33.65
C LYS A 16 12.18 19.29 34.08
N ASN A 17 11.96 20.26 33.19
CA ASN A 17 11.39 21.56 33.52
C ASN A 17 10.16 21.93 32.67
N ASN A 18 9.70 21.06 31.77
CA ASN A 18 8.60 21.35 30.84
C ASN A 18 7.55 20.25 30.86
N GLU A 19 6.38 20.56 31.43
CA GLU A 19 5.24 19.66 31.53
C GLU A 19 4.06 20.15 30.68
N ILE A 20 3.43 19.22 29.96
CA ILE A 20 2.20 19.44 29.22
C ILE A 20 1.06 18.83 30.01
N LYS A 21 0.15 19.67 30.51
CA LYS A 21 -1.07 19.24 31.18
C LYS A 21 -2.24 19.20 30.19
N LEU A 22 -2.84 18.03 30.00
CA LEU A 22 -3.90 17.79 29.02
C LEU A 22 -4.98 16.87 29.56
N ASN A 23 -6.19 16.98 29.01
CA ASN A 23 -7.25 15.99 29.22
C ASN A 23 -7.25 14.98 28.08
N ALA A 24 -7.26 13.70 28.42
CA ALA A 24 -7.25 12.61 27.46
C ALA A 24 -8.04 11.40 27.99
N LEU A 25 -8.43 10.51 27.06
CA LEU A 25 -9.18 9.31 27.42
C LEU A 25 -8.22 8.25 27.96
N ALA A 26 -8.48 7.75 29.15
CA ALA A 26 -7.69 6.69 29.77
C ALA A 26 -8.26 5.29 29.46
N SER A 27 -7.37 4.30 29.32
CA SER A 27 -7.74 2.89 29.17
C SER A 27 -8.36 2.28 30.44
N GLY A 28 -8.24 2.96 31.58
CA GLY A 28 -8.66 2.49 32.90
C GLY A 28 -7.63 1.61 33.63
N LYS A 29 -6.38 1.55 33.14
CA LYS A 29 -5.24 0.88 33.80
C LYS A 29 -4.08 1.86 33.96
N PHE A 30 -3.17 1.56 34.88
CA PHE A 30 -1.91 2.27 35.07
C PHE A 30 -0.75 1.28 35.08
N PHE A 31 0.46 1.79 34.91
CA PHE A 31 1.68 0.98 35.02
C PHE A 31 2.18 1.02 36.46
N GLU A 32 2.45 -0.16 37.02
CA GLU A 32 3.15 -0.32 38.29
C GLU A 32 4.60 -0.72 38.02
N VAL A 33 5.52 -0.17 38.81
CA VAL A 33 6.95 -0.54 38.75
C VAL A 33 7.22 -1.54 39.85
N ASP A 34 7.47 -2.80 39.49
CA ASP A 34 7.96 -3.79 40.44
C ASP A 34 9.48 -3.63 40.59
N ILE A 35 9.91 -3.27 41.81
CA ILE A 35 11.31 -2.98 42.15
C ILE A 35 12.13 -4.28 42.32
N SER A 36 11.50 -5.45 42.18
CA SER A 36 12.09 -6.74 42.53
C SER A 36 13.11 -7.31 41.53
N GLU A 37 13.25 -6.75 40.32
CA GLU A 37 14.24 -7.21 39.34
C GLU A 37 15.06 -6.04 38.74
N ASN A 38 16.36 -6.28 38.51
CA ASN A 38 17.30 -5.41 37.78
C ASN A 38 16.90 -5.28 36.29
N LEU A 39 15.70 -4.80 36.03
CA LEU A 39 15.20 -4.52 34.69
C LEU A 39 15.70 -3.15 34.22
N ASN A 40 15.87 -3.02 32.91
CA ASN A 40 16.36 -1.83 32.21
C ASN A 40 15.70 -0.52 32.70
N PRO A 41 16.38 0.64 32.58
CA PRO A 41 15.86 1.90 33.10
C PRO A 41 14.54 2.28 32.41
N MET A 42 13.44 2.05 33.13
CA MET A 42 12.12 2.55 32.79
C MET A 42 12.04 4.03 33.17
N LYS A 43 11.62 4.88 32.22
CA LYS A 43 11.40 6.31 32.46
C LYS A 43 9.92 6.63 32.35
N THR A 44 9.33 7.12 33.43
CA THR A 44 7.98 7.71 33.39
C THR A 44 7.99 8.98 32.55
N LEU A 45 7.13 9.02 31.53
CA LEU A 45 6.91 10.19 30.67
C LEU A 45 5.61 10.92 31.01
N GLY A 46 4.62 10.23 31.58
CA GLY A 46 3.37 10.86 31.97
C GLY A 46 2.62 10.14 33.07
N TYR A 47 1.89 10.90 33.87
CA TYR A 47 1.17 10.44 35.06
C TYR A 47 -0.16 11.17 35.23
N PHE A 48 -1.13 10.56 35.94
CA PHE A 48 -2.36 11.26 36.29
C PHE A 48 -2.10 12.41 37.25
N ASP A 49 -2.82 13.50 37.04
CA ASP A 49 -2.84 14.65 37.96
C ASP A 49 -3.64 14.31 39.23
N SER A 50 -3.12 13.33 39.99
CA SER A 50 -3.62 12.87 41.27
C SER A 50 -2.52 12.95 42.33
N PRO A 51 -2.85 12.88 43.62
CA PRO A 51 -1.85 12.85 44.70
C PRO A 51 -0.85 11.70 44.54
N ASP A 52 -1.31 10.56 44.04
CA ASP A 52 -0.52 9.33 43.90
C ASP A 52 0.35 9.33 42.63
N LYS A 53 0.06 10.23 41.67
CA LYS A 53 0.78 10.37 40.40
C LYS A 53 0.94 9.03 39.66
N ASP A 54 -0.16 8.30 39.54
CA ASP A 54 -0.19 7.00 38.87
C ASP A 54 0.39 7.09 37.45
N THR A 55 1.28 6.16 37.11
CA THR A 55 2.05 6.21 35.87
C THR A 55 1.22 5.76 34.67
N MET A 56 1.16 6.58 33.64
CA MET A 56 0.30 6.38 32.46
C MET A 56 1.07 6.18 31.16
N ILE A 57 2.23 6.83 31.03
CA ILE A 57 3.06 6.75 29.83
C ILE A 57 4.49 6.48 30.25
N VAL A 58 5.10 5.45 29.66
CA VAL A 58 6.40 4.93 30.09
C VAL A 58 7.27 4.69 28.88
N HIS A 59 8.56 5.02 29.02
CA HIS A 59 9.60 4.75 28.05
C HIS A 59 10.45 3.59 28.54
N LEU A 60 10.58 2.56 27.71
CA LEU A 60 11.30 1.34 27.97
C LEU A 60 12.43 1.20 26.96
N SER A 61 13.65 1.10 27.47
CA SER A 61 14.83 0.74 26.69
C SER A 61 15.09 -0.76 26.83
N TYR A 62 15.24 -1.48 25.71
CA TYR A 62 15.47 -2.91 25.70
C TYR A 62 16.97 -3.24 25.58
N GLY A 63 17.64 -3.16 26.73
CA GLY A 63 19.01 -3.65 26.96
C GLY A 63 20.06 -3.04 26.03
N SER A 64 21.21 -3.72 25.92
CA SER A 64 22.31 -3.32 25.03
C SER A 64 22.02 -3.47 23.53
N ASN A 65 20.86 -4.04 23.17
CA ASN A 65 20.49 -4.36 21.79
C ASN A 65 19.72 -3.23 21.08
N GLY A 66 19.48 -2.09 21.74
CA GLY A 66 19.12 -0.83 21.08
C GLY A 66 17.65 -0.66 20.67
N GLY A 67 16.71 -1.40 21.27
CA GLY A 67 15.28 -1.20 21.04
C GLY A 67 14.67 -0.21 22.03
N GLU A 68 13.80 0.70 21.56
CA GLU A 68 13.03 1.63 22.39
C GLU A 68 11.53 1.37 22.21
N ALA A 69 10.78 1.44 23.30
CA ALA A 69 9.32 1.31 23.27
C ALA A 69 8.68 2.34 24.20
N ILE A 70 7.59 2.97 23.74
CA ILE A 70 6.74 3.79 24.60
C ILE A 70 5.38 3.10 24.73
N LEU A 71 5.00 2.81 25.98
CA LEU A 71 3.68 2.26 26.29
C LEU A 71 2.80 3.38 26.86
N SER A 72 1.57 3.47 26.37
CA SER A 72 0.60 4.49 26.80
C SER A 72 -0.71 3.83 27.23
N GLN A 73 -1.16 4.11 28.46
CA GLN A 73 -2.52 3.82 28.92
C GLN A 73 -3.50 4.95 28.60
N VAL A 74 -3.07 5.92 27.80
CA VAL A 74 -3.86 7.07 27.39
C VAL A 74 -3.96 7.13 25.88
N HIS A 75 -5.18 7.34 25.40
CA HIS A 75 -5.50 7.46 23.99
C HIS A 75 -5.21 8.89 23.49
N LEU A 76 -4.05 9.07 22.87
CA LEU A 76 -3.64 10.33 22.25
C LEU A 76 -4.10 10.41 20.80
N GLU A 77 -4.20 9.26 20.14
CA GLU A 77 -4.45 9.03 18.73
C GLU A 77 -5.94 9.03 18.35
N VAL A 78 -6.85 8.74 19.30
CA VAL A 78 -8.22 8.41 18.91
C VAL A 78 -9.03 9.65 18.52
N ASN A 79 -9.78 9.52 17.43
CA ASN A 79 -10.72 10.55 17.00
C ASN A 79 -11.83 10.72 18.04
N ILE A 80 -11.98 11.93 18.56
CA ILE A 80 -12.94 12.25 19.62
C ILE A 80 -14.39 11.99 19.17
N ARG A 81 -14.67 12.09 17.86
CA ARG A 81 -16.01 11.85 17.31
C ARG A 81 -16.46 10.39 17.44
N SER A 82 -15.55 9.42 17.51
CA SER A 82 -15.91 8.01 17.57
C SER A 82 -16.21 7.50 18.98
N LEU A 83 -15.91 8.28 20.03
CA LEU A 83 -15.94 7.80 21.43
C LEU A 83 -16.92 8.54 22.34
N CYS A 84 -17.09 9.86 22.22
CA CYS A 84 -17.80 10.63 23.25
C CYS A 84 -19.31 10.62 23.07
N ARG A 85 -20.04 10.15 24.09
CA ARG A 85 -21.51 10.15 24.13
C ARG A 85 -22.13 11.27 24.99
N PRO A 86 -21.39 11.98 25.88
CA PRO A 86 -21.79 13.31 26.35
C PRO A 86 -21.17 14.45 25.50
N LYS A 87 -21.91 15.55 25.29
CA LYS A 87 -21.40 16.75 24.56
C LYS A 87 -20.24 17.45 25.28
N ASP A 88 -20.20 17.39 26.61
CA ASP A 88 -19.21 18.11 27.41
C ASP A 88 -17.83 17.47 27.32
N ASP A 89 -17.78 16.13 27.35
CA ASP A 89 -16.58 15.32 27.13
C ASP A 89 -15.95 15.59 25.75
N PHE A 90 -16.80 15.69 24.73
CA PHE A 90 -16.36 16.01 23.37
C PHE A 90 -15.69 17.40 23.32
N ASN A 91 -16.30 18.41 23.94
CA ASN A 91 -15.77 19.76 23.95
C ASN A 91 -14.44 19.84 24.72
N LEU A 92 -14.35 19.16 25.87
CA LEU A 92 -13.14 19.12 26.67
C LEU A 92 -11.96 18.49 25.93
N LEU A 93 -12.18 17.34 25.28
CA LEU A 93 -11.14 16.70 24.48
C LEU A 93 -10.78 17.54 23.24
N LYS A 94 -11.75 18.19 22.61
CA LYS A 94 -11.52 19.04 21.44
C LYS A 94 -10.62 20.23 21.79
N LEU A 95 -10.80 20.84 22.97
CA LEU A 95 -9.94 21.91 23.48
C LEU A 95 -8.50 21.43 23.75
N ASN A 96 -8.30 20.13 23.96
CA ASN A 96 -6.99 19.53 24.23
C ASN A 96 -6.33 18.89 23.00
N ASN A 97 -6.93 18.99 21.80
CA ASN A 97 -6.38 18.38 20.58
C ASN A 97 -4.95 18.82 20.27
N ILE A 98 -4.67 20.12 20.39
CA ILE A 98 -3.32 20.66 20.13
C ILE A 98 -2.32 20.03 21.09
N LYS A 99 -2.63 19.99 22.38
CA LYS A 99 -1.76 19.39 23.40
C LYS A 99 -1.58 17.88 23.20
N ARG A 100 -2.64 17.16 22.86
CA ARG A 100 -2.58 15.72 22.54
C ARG A 100 -1.66 15.46 21.35
N TYR A 101 -1.79 16.28 20.31
CA TYR A 101 -0.92 16.23 19.14
C TYR A 101 0.53 16.52 19.52
N ASP A 102 0.79 17.55 20.32
CA ASP A 102 2.14 17.89 20.80
C ASP A 102 2.76 16.73 21.60
N VAL A 103 2.01 16.13 22.53
CA VAL A 103 2.48 14.97 23.31
C VAL A 103 2.80 13.80 22.37
N LEU A 104 1.95 13.51 21.39
CA LEU A 104 2.19 12.44 20.43
C LEU A 104 3.45 12.71 19.58
N VAL A 105 3.63 13.96 19.12
CA VAL A 105 4.84 14.39 18.38
C VAL A 105 6.10 14.22 19.23
N GLU A 106 6.06 14.58 20.51
CA GLU A 106 7.20 14.39 21.41
C GLU A 106 7.50 12.91 21.67
N ILE A 107 6.47 12.07 21.84
CA ILE A 107 6.62 10.61 21.94
C ILE A 107 7.30 10.05 20.69
N LEU A 108 6.86 10.44 19.49
CA LEU A 108 7.45 9.98 18.23
C LEU A 108 8.91 10.45 18.08
N LYS A 109 9.23 11.70 18.47
CA LYS A 109 10.60 12.20 18.49
C LYS A 109 11.50 11.45 19.48
N LEU A 110 10.97 11.08 20.65
CA LEU A 110 11.70 10.25 21.63
C LEU A 110 12.06 8.87 21.05
N LEU A 111 11.20 8.32 20.19
CA LEU A 111 11.47 7.10 19.42
C LEU A 111 12.37 7.34 18.18
N GLY A 112 12.94 8.54 18.04
CA GLY A 112 13.86 8.89 16.95
C GLY A 112 13.19 9.26 15.62
N LEU A 113 11.87 9.43 15.59
CA LEU A 113 11.15 9.80 14.36
C LEU A 113 11.21 11.32 14.11
N SER A 114 11.52 11.71 12.87
CA SER A 114 11.31 13.09 12.44
C SER A 114 9.80 13.35 12.29
N CYS A 115 9.32 14.37 13.00
CA CYS A 115 7.93 14.82 12.94
C CYS A 115 7.83 16.23 12.32
N GLU A 116 8.84 16.63 11.54
CA GLU A 116 8.78 17.86 10.77
C GLU A 116 7.67 17.75 9.71
N LEU A 117 6.97 18.85 9.47
CA LEU A 117 5.98 18.92 8.38
C LEU A 117 6.73 18.76 7.05
N SER A 118 6.67 17.57 6.47
CA SER A 118 7.21 17.33 5.14
C SER A 118 6.46 18.21 4.15
N THR A 119 7.19 19.00 3.37
CA THR A 119 6.59 19.72 2.24
C THR A 119 6.03 18.69 1.26
N ILE A 120 4.76 18.85 0.88
CA ILE A 120 4.18 18.01 -0.17
C ILE A 120 4.93 18.35 -1.46
N PRO A 121 5.57 17.38 -2.13
CA PRO A 121 6.32 17.66 -3.34
C PRO A 121 5.37 18.16 -4.44
N SER A 122 5.86 19.12 -5.22
CA SER A 122 5.12 19.67 -6.36
C SER A 122 4.90 18.61 -7.43
N LEU A 123 3.75 18.65 -8.11
CA LEU A 123 3.46 17.78 -9.24
C LEU A 123 4.44 18.06 -10.39
N THR A 124 4.83 17.00 -11.10
CA THR A 124 5.75 17.06 -12.25
C THR A 124 5.01 16.75 -13.56
N PRO A 125 5.56 17.11 -14.73
CA PRO A 125 4.96 16.72 -16.00
C PRO A 125 4.96 15.19 -16.15
N LEU A 126 4.20 14.72 -17.14
CA LEU A 126 4.27 13.35 -17.62
C LEU A 126 5.21 13.26 -18.82
N TYR A 127 5.87 12.12 -18.95
CA TYR A 127 6.66 11.77 -20.13
C TYR A 127 6.04 10.54 -20.79
N LEU A 128 5.75 10.65 -22.08
CA LEU A 128 5.29 9.54 -22.90
C LEU A 128 6.52 8.79 -23.45
N LEU A 129 6.74 7.58 -22.95
CA LEU A 129 7.84 6.72 -23.35
C LEU A 129 7.30 5.45 -24.02
N SER A 130 8.12 4.81 -24.87
CA SER A 130 7.71 3.62 -25.59
C SER A 130 8.89 2.68 -25.86
N SER A 131 8.62 1.37 -25.91
CA SER A 131 9.65 0.34 -26.12
C SER A 131 10.45 0.54 -27.41
N ASP A 132 9.81 1.04 -28.45
CA ASP A 132 10.42 1.34 -29.74
C ASP A 132 9.77 2.56 -30.42
N LYS A 133 10.47 3.12 -31.40
CA LYS A 133 10.05 4.33 -32.13
C LYS A 133 8.83 4.12 -33.03
N VAL A 134 8.59 2.91 -33.53
CA VAL A 134 7.46 2.62 -34.43
C VAL A 134 6.17 2.64 -33.63
N LEU A 135 6.14 1.95 -32.50
CA LEU A 135 5.01 1.95 -31.58
C LEU A 135 4.75 3.36 -31.04
N HIS A 136 5.80 4.09 -30.68
CA HIS A 136 5.69 5.49 -30.25
C HIS A 136 4.96 6.35 -31.28
N ASN A 137 5.40 6.31 -32.54
CA ASN A 137 4.79 7.07 -33.62
C ASN A 137 3.34 6.65 -33.89
N THR A 138 3.05 5.34 -33.79
CA THR A 138 1.69 4.81 -33.97
C THR A 138 0.77 5.34 -32.87
N PHE A 139 1.24 5.40 -31.62
CA PHE A 139 0.49 5.98 -30.52
C PHE A 139 0.27 7.50 -30.72
N LEU A 140 1.28 8.25 -31.17
CA LEU A 140 1.14 9.68 -31.49
C LEU A 140 0.13 9.93 -32.62
N GLU A 141 0.14 9.10 -33.67
CA GLU A 141 -0.86 9.18 -34.74
C GLU A 141 -2.26 8.88 -34.23
N TRP A 142 -2.40 7.87 -33.38
CA TRP A 142 -3.68 7.56 -32.73
C TRP A 142 -4.16 8.74 -31.87
N LEU A 143 -3.29 9.36 -31.07
CA LEU A 143 -3.63 10.55 -30.28
C LEU A 143 -4.15 11.68 -31.17
N ARG A 144 -3.43 12.02 -32.26
CA ARG A 144 -3.84 13.08 -33.19
C ARG A 144 -5.23 12.86 -33.78
N ARG A 145 -5.62 11.61 -34.03
CA ARG A 145 -6.95 11.25 -34.55
C ARG A 145 -8.06 11.33 -33.49
N ASN A 146 -7.71 11.18 -32.21
CA ASN A 146 -8.67 11.08 -31.10
C ASN A 146 -8.74 12.33 -30.21
N MET A 147 -7.86 13.31 -30.44
CA MET A 147 -7.85 14.61 -29.75
C MET A 147 -8.85 15.57 -30.36
N ILE A 148 -9.74 16.10 -29.52
CA ILE A 148 -10.84 16.98 -29.95
C ILE A 148 -10.37 18.44 -30.08
N THR A 149 -9.44 18.89 -29.21
CA THR A 149 -8.98 20.29 -29.14
C THR A 149 -7.53 20.38 -28.66
N GLU A 150 -6.65 21.08 -29.38
CA GLU A 150 -5.30 21.51 -28.94
C GLU A 150 -4.43 20.47 -28.19
N GLY A 151 -4.47 19.20 -28.58
CA GLY A 151 -3.67 18.17 -27.91
C GLY A 151 -4.16 17.79 -26.51
N LEU A 152 -5.43 18.05 -26.19
CA LEU A 152 -6.01 17.81 -24.87
C LEU A 152 -6.87 16.53 -24.86
N ILE A 153 -6.66 15.68 -23.86
CA ILE A 153 -7.54 14.56 -23.52
C ILE A 153 -8.09 14.78 -22.11
N THR A 154 -9.39 14.99 -22.01
CA THR A 154 -10.08 15.30 -20.75
C THR A 154 -10.86 14.11 -20.24
N SER A 155 -10.84 13.93 -18.92
CA SER A 155 -11.65 12.96 -18.18
C SER A 155 -12.34 13.62 -16.99
N SER A 156 -13.12 12.85 -16.23
CA SER A 156 -13.73 13.32 -14.99
C SER A 156 -12.71 13.57 -13.87
N LYS A 157 -11.48 13.05 -14.00
CA LYS A 157 -10.44 13.07 -12.95
C LYS A 157 -9.29 14.01 -13.26
N VAL A 158 -8.85 14.03 -14.51
CA VAL A 158 -7.68 14.81 -14.97
C VAL A 158 -7.76 15.09 -16.47
N SER A 159 -7.19 16.21 -16.89
CA SER A 159 -6.93 16.54 -18.29
C SER A 159 -5.45 16.40 -18.60
N LEU A 160 -5.13 15.70 -19.68
CA LEU A 160 -3.77 15.49 -20.16
C LEU A 160 -3.54 16.36 -21.40
N LYS A 161 -2.58 17.29 -21.32
CA LYS A 161 -2.21 18.18 -22.42
C LYS A 161 -0.91 17.72 -23.06
N PHE A 162 -0.99 17.11 -24.23
CA PHE A 162 0.18 16.58 -24.93
C PHE A 162 0.93 17.70 -25.64
N VAL A 163 2.22 17.80 -25.36
CA VAL A 163 3.13 18.84 -25.85
C VAL A 163 4.43 18.22 -26.36
N SER A 164 5.11 18.90 -27.28
CA SER A 164 6.43 18.46 -27.76
C SER A 164 7.51 18.61 -26.69
N SER A 165 7.44 19.69 -25.89
CA SER A 165 8.39 19.99 -24.83
C SER A 165 7.69 20.68 -23.65
N PHE A 166 8.30 20.58 -22.47
CA PHE A 166 7.83 21.25 -21.25
C PHE A 166 8.60 22.56 -21.03
N THR A 167 7.90 23.63 -20.64
CA THR A 167 8.50 24.90 -20.23
C THR A 167 8.07 25.23 -18.81
N GLU A 168 8.93 25.86 -18.02
CA GLU A 168 8.66 26.18 -16.60
C GLU A 168 7.42 27.07 -16.39
N THR A 169 6.99 27.78 -17.43
CA THR A 169 5.77 28.60 -17.44
C THR A 169 4.48 27.78 -17.55
N MET A 170 4.55 26.49 -17.89
CA MET A 170 3.37 25.64 -17.98
C MET A 170 2.87 25.27 -16.60
N GLU A 171 1.61 25.59 -16.33
CA GLU A 171 0.96 25.24 -15.07
C GLU A 171 0.71 23.73 -15.00
N ILE A 172 1.04 23.14 -13.85
CA ILE A 172 0.71 21.75 -13.51
C ILE A 172 -0.22 21.79 -12.30
N THR A 173 -1.42 21.24 -12.49
CA THR A 173 -2.41 21.14 -11.41
C THR A 173 -2.92 19.70 -11.31
N PRO A 174 -3.59 19.32 -10.20
CA PRO A 174 -4.24 18.02 -10.11
C PRO A 174 -5.27 17.74 -11.22
N LEU A 175 -5.77 18.78 -11.91
CA LEU A 175 -6.77 18.69 -12.97
C LEU A 175 -6.21 18.84 -14.38
N LEU A 176 -4.97 19.33 -14.53
CA LEU A 176 -4.32 19.55 -15.82
C LEU A 176 -2.84 19.23 -15.72
N ILE A 177 -2.41 18.21 -16.46
CA ILE A 177 -1.02 17.74 -16.48
C ILE A 177 -0.48 17.76 -17.92
N PRO A 178 0.61 18.48 -18.18
CA PRO A 178 1.34 18.40 -19.45
C PRO A 178 1.96 17.01 -19.65
N VAL A 179 1.85 16.47 -20.86
CA VAL A 179 2.47 15.21 -21.28
C VAL A 179 3.49 15.51 -22.38
N VAL A 180 4.77 15.42 -22.04
CA VAL A 180 5.89 15.57 -22.97
C VAL A 180 5.96 14.35 -23.86
N THR A 181 5.88 14.57 -25.16
CA THR A 181 5.87 13.52 -26.18
C THR A 181 7.24 13.24 -26.77
N ASP A 182 8.20 14.17 -26.64
CA ASP A 182 9.58 13.93 -27.05
C ASP A 182 10.30 13.02 -26.05
N MET A 183 10.64 11.80 -26.48
CA MET A 183 11.36 10.83 -25.65
C MET A 183 12.79 11.27 -25.33
N GLU A 184 13.41 12.11 -26.15
CA GLU A 184 14.79 12.56 -25.92
C GLU A 184 14.87 13.59 -24.78
N ALA A 185 13.74 14.24 -24.45
CA ALA A 185 13.63 15.16 -23.33
C ALA A 185 13.50 14.46 -21.96
N PHE A 186 13.37 13.13 -21.93
CA PHE A 186 13.17 12.39 -20.69
C PHE A 186 14.48 12.14 -19.94
N SER A 187 14.49 12.51 -18.66
CA SER A 187 15.49 12.10 -17.69
C SER A 187 14.86 11.95 -16.31
N SER A 188 15.42 11.07 -15.49
CA SER A 188 15.00 10.81 -14.12
C SER A 188 16.17 10.25 -13.32
N GLU A 189 16.32 10.69 -12.07
CA GLU A 189 17.30 10.12 -11.14
C GLU A 189 16.76 8.83 -10.48
N ASN A 190 15.45 8.67 -10.42
CA ASN A 190 14.77 7.60 -9.69
C ASN A 190 14.25 6.46 -10.59
N PHE A 191 14.22 6.67 -11.91
CA PHE A 191 13.69 5.71 -12.88
C PHE A 191 14.54 5.64 -14.15
N SER A 192 15.06 4.45 -14.47
CA SER A 192 15.75 4.21 -15.74
C SER A 192 14.82 3.52 -16.73
N PHE A 193 14.42 4.27 -17.77
CA PHE A 193 13.62 3.70 -18.85
C PHE A 193 14.36 2.60 -19.62
N GLU A 194 15.69 2.72 -19.76
CA GLU A 194 16.50 1.66 -20.36
C GLU A 194 16.46 0.37 -19.53
N ARG A 195 16.60 0.47 -18.20
CA ARG A 195 16.51 -0.69 -17.31
C ARG A 195 15.11 -1.32 -17.34
N TYR A 196 14.06 -0.49 -17.36
CA TYR A 196 12.69 -0.95 -17.53
C TYR A 196 12.54 -1.75 -18.84
N LYS A 197 12.97 -1.20 -19.97
CA LYS A 197 12.91 -1.87 -21.28
C LYS A 197 13.67 -3.19 -21.30
N GLN A 198 14.89 -3.22 -20.75
CA GLN A 198 15.72 -4.44 -20.71
C GLN A 198 15.10 -5.59 -19.91
N ASN A 199 14.18 -5.27 -18.99
CA ASN A 199 13.52 -6.25 -18.12
C ASN A 199 12.04 -6.49 -18.48
N LEU A 200 11.54 -5.86 -19.55
CA LEU A 200 10.16 -6.00 -20.02
C LEU A 200 10.10 -6.95 -21.22
N ASP A 201 9.66 -8.19 -20.98
CA ASP A 201 9.49 -9.22 -22.01
C ASP A 201 8.01 -9.57 -22.23
N THR A 202 7.25 -8.57 -22.67
CA THR A 202 5.83 -8.70 -23.01
C THR A 202 5.60 -8.60 -24.51
N ARG A 203 4.45 -9.11 -24.96
CA ARG A 203 3.89 -8.86 -26.29
C ARG A 203 3.15 -7.53 -26.33
N ILE A 204 2.34 -7.25 -25.31
CA ILE A 204 1.44 -6.08 -25.28
C ILE A 204 1.69 -5.24 -24.04
N LEU A 205 1.63 -5.82 -22.84
CA LEU A 205 1.54 -5.04 -21.60
C LEU A 205 2.77 -4.18 -21.33
N GLY A 206 2.56 -2.92 -20.94
CA GLY A 206 3.63 -2.02 -20.48
C GLY A 206 4.50 -1.42 -21.58
N LYS A 207 4.11 -1.53 -22.84
CA LYS A 207 4.89 -1.05 -24.00
C LYS A 207 4.80 0.47 -24.21
N ILE A 208 3.68 1.08 -23.85
CA ILE A 208 3.52 2.54 -23.77
C ILE A 208 3.50 2.97 -22.31
N VAL A 209 4.42 3.83 -21.91
CA VAL A 209 4.58 4.29 -20.53
C VAL A 209 4.24 5.77 -20.43
N LEU A 210 3.37 6.12 -19.48
CA LEU A 210 3.22 7.48 -18.97
C LEU A 210 3.96 7.58 -17.63
N PHE A 211 5.12 8.23 -17.63
CA PHE A 211 5.97 8.35 -16.46
C PHE A 211 5.87 9.74 -15.80
N SER A 212 5.85 9.81 -14.48
CA SER A 212 6.00 11.07 -13.72
C SER A 212 6.91 10.88 -12.50
N GLU A 213 7.68 11.89 -12.11
CA GLU A 213 8.36 11.88 -10.82
C GLU A 213 7.33 11.96 -9.69
N VAL A 214 6.47 12.97 -9.73
CA VAL A 214 5.45 13.24 -8.71
C VAL A 214 4.10 13.45 -9.38
N THR A 215 3.14 12.60 -9.04
CA THR A 215 1.76 12.74 -9.50
C THR A 215 0.77 12.65 -8.32
N SER A 216 -0.49 12.99 -8.56
CA SER A 216 -1.54 12.76 -7.57
C SER A 216 -1.77 11.26 -7.36
N THR A 217 -2.14 10.54 -8.42
CA THR A 217 -2.19 9.07 -8.45
C THR A 217 -2.13 8.57 -9.89
N THR A 218 -1.41 7.48 -10.13
CA THR A 218 -1.28 6.82 -11.45
C THR A 218 -2.64 6.34 -11.98
N MET A 219 -3.57 5.96 -11.10
CA MET A 219 -4.93 5.53 -11.47
C MET A 219 -5.70 6.56 -12.28
N ASN A 220 -5.63 7.83 -11.86
CA ASN A 220 -6.38 8.89 -12.52
C ASN A 220 -5.81 9.22 -13.90
N LEU A 221 -4.50 8.98 -14.12
CA LEU A 221 -3.83 9.30 -15.38
C LEU A 221 -4.40 8.51 -16.57
N LEU A 222 -4.93 7.31 -16.33
CA LEU A 222 -5.45 6.45 -17.39
C LEU A 222 -6.96 6.61 -17.62
N ASP A 223 -7.67 7.35 -16.76
CA ASP A 223 -9.15 7.48 -16.79
C ASP A 223 -9.67 7.96 -18.16
N GLY A 224 -9.06 9.00 -18.71
CA GLY A 224 -9.45 9.59 -20.00
C GLY A 224 -9.08 8.77 -21.24
N LEU A 225 -8.14 7.82 -21.09
CA LEU A 225 -7.62 6.99 -22.18
C LEU A 225 -8.29 5.61 -22.22
N MET A 226 -8.74 5.12 -21.07
CA MET A 226 -9.19 3.75 -20.84
C MET A 226 -10.23 3.22 -21.84
N TYR A 227 -11.18 4.04 -22.28
CA TYR A 227 -12.30 3.60 -23.12
C TYR A 227 -12.06 3.77 -24.63
N LYS A 228 -10.98 4.44 -25.02
CA LYS A 228 -10.68 4.73 -26.42
C LYS A 228 -9.43 4.02 -26.92
N LEU A 229 -8.54 3.67 -26.00
CA LEU A 229 -7.23 3.14 -26.36
C LEU A 229 -7.34 1.73 -26.96
N PRO A 230 -6.69 1.47 -28.10
CA PRO A 230 -6.58 0.12 -28.64
C PRO A 230 -5.84 -0.79 -27.68
N GLN A 231 -6.31 -2.04 -27.55
CA GLN A 231 -5.79 -3.02 -26.59
C GLN A 231 -4.30 -3.30 -26.81
N GLU A 232 -3.87 -3.34 -28.08
CA GLU A 232 -2.51 -3.64 -28.52
C GLU A 232 -1.45 -2.62 -28.07
N MET A 233 -1.87 -1.45 -27.56
CA MET A 233 -0.95 -0.40 -27.10
C MET A 233 -0.33 -0.70 -25.72
N GLY A 234 -0.99 -1.51 -24.89
CA GLY A 234 -0.51 -1.91 -23.57
C GLY A 234 0.00 -0.77 -22.69
N LEU A 235 -0.90 0.17 -22.39
CA LEU A 235 -0.60 1.38 -21.63
C LEU A 235 -0.37 1.10 -20.14
N ILE A 236 0.70 1.68 -19.61
CA ILE A 236 1.04 1.68 -18.20
C ILE A 236 1.36 3.11 -17.74
N ALA A 237 0.88 3.49 -16.56
CA ALA A 237 1.33 4.68 -15.85
C ALA A 237 2.31 4.29 -14.76
N ILE A 238 3.43 5.00 -14.64
CA ILE A 238 4.45 4.77 -13.62
C ILE A 238 4.72 6.10 -12.92
N ALA A 239 4.86 6.06 -11.59
CA ALA A 239 5.29 7.23 -10.83
C ALA A 239 6.37 6.87 -9.83
N VAL A 240 7.26 7.82 -9.52
CA VAL A 240 8.21 7.68 -8.41
C VAL A 240 7.50 7.93 -7.07
N GLN A 241 6.61 8.92 -7.03
CA GLN A 241 5.83 9.26 -5.85
C GLN A 241 4.38 9.65 -6.20
N GLN A 242 3.46 9.25 -5.33
CA GLN A 242 2.05 9.67 -5.38
C GLN A 242 1.70 10.48 -4.12
N ILE A 243 1.18 11.69 -4.29
CA ILE A 243 0.72 12.52 -3.16
C ILE A 243 -0.70 12.17 -2.69
N GLN A 244 -1.46 11.42 -3.49
CA GLN A 244 -2.82 10.95 -3.20
C GLN A 244 -2.97 9.46 -3.58
N GLY A 245 -2.00 8.64 -3.20
CA GLY A 245 -2.02 7.19 -3.43
C GLY A 245 -3.27 6.53 -2.83
N LYS A 246 -3.86 5.59 -3.59
CA LYS A 246 -5.14 4.94 -3.23
C LYS A 246 -4.94 3.47 -2.89
N GLY A 247 -5.55 3.05 -1.80
CA GLY A 247 -5.74 1.65 -1.40
C GLY A 247 -7.21 1.23 -1.46
N ARG A 248 -7.47 -0.05 -1.17
CA ARG A 248 -8.84 -0.60 -1.15
C ARG A 248 -9.69 0.02 -0.04
N GLY A 249 -10.98 0.14 -0.28
CA GLY A 249 -11.95 0.67 0.69
C GLY A 249 -11.72 2.12 1.10
N GLY A 250 -11.05 2.92 0.26
CA GLY A 250 -10.76 4.33 0.54
C GLY A 250 -9.51 4.58 1.38
N ASN A 251 -8.75 3.54 1.73
CA ASN A 251 -7.48 3.69 2.45
C ASN A 251 -6.48 4.51 1.62
N THR A 252 -5.61 5.27 2.29
CA THR A 252 -4.48 5.97 1.65
C THR A 252 -3.30 5.02 1.49
N TRP A 253 -2.64 5.05 0.32
CA TRP A 253 -1.38 4.35 0.08
C TRP A 253 -0.21 5.34 0.14
N LEU A 254 0.61 5.25 1.18
CA LEU A 254 1.83 6.04 1.30
C LEU A 254 2.87 5.55 0.29
N SER A 255 3.50 6.50 -0.40
CA SER A 255 4.30 6.23 -1.60
C SER A 255 5.64 6.97 -1.54
N PRO A 256 6.54 6.66 -0.58
CA PRO A 256 7.86 7.28 -0.54
C PRO A 256 8.69 6.90 -1.77
N VAL A 257 9.68 7.74 -2.11
CA VAL A 257 10.68 7.44 -3.14
C VAL A 257 11.33 6.09 -2.86
N GLY A 258 11.50 5.26 -3.89
CA GLY A 258 11.97 3.87 -3.77
C GLY A 258 10.84 2.82 -3.76
N THR A 259 9.57 3.24 -3.79
CA THR A 259 8.43 2.34 -4.01
C THR A 259 8.23 2.07 -5.50
N ALA A 260 7.96 0.83 -5.88
CA ALA A 260 7.48 0.50 -7.22
C ALA A 260 5.99 0.80 -7.32
N LEU A 261 5.61 1.82 -8.11
CA LEU A 261 4.23 2.29 -8.24
C LEU A 261 3.80 2.33 -9.69
N SER A 262 2.70 1.65 -10.00
CA SER A 262 2.20 1.64 -11.37
C SER A 262 0.71 1.39 -11.44
N THR A 263 0.08 1.85 -12.53
CA THR A 263 -1.24 1.40 -12.96
C THR A 263 -1.18 0.89 -14.39
N LEU A 264 -1.59 -0.36 -14.61
CA LEU A 264 -1.79 -0.94 -15.94
C LEU A 264 -3.24 -0.79 -16.40
N LEU A 265 -3.43 -0.53 -17.69
CA LEU A 265 -4.72 -0.70 -18.35
C LEU A 265 -4.75 -2.04 -19.08
N ILE A 266 -5.73 -2.88 -18.77
CA ILE A 266 -5.99 -4.11 -19.52
C ILE A 266 -7.45 -4.20 -19.96
N ILE A 267 -7.67 -4.89 -21.07
CA ILE A 267 -9.00 -5.12 -21.66
C ILE A 267 -9.23 -6.62 -21.73
N ILE A 268 -10.34 -7.10 -21.17
CA ILE A 268 -10.67 -8.52 -21.09
C ILE A 268 -12.11 -8.75 -21.58
N PRO A 269 -12.32 -9.59 -22.62
CA PRO A 269 -13.66 -9.99 -23.03
C PRO A 269 -14.37 -10.78 -21.92
N LEU A 270 -15.63 -10.45 -21.63
CA LEU A 270 -16.50 -11.14 -20.67
C LEU A 270 -16.62 -12.63 -21.00
N THR A 271 -16.58 -12.99 -22.28
CA THR A 271 -16.68 -14.36 -22.78
C THR A 271 -15.44 -15.21 -22.47
N SER A 272 -14.30 -14.59 -22.15
CA SER A 272 -13.05 -15.29 -21.83
C SER A 272 -13.10 -15.93 -20.43
N LYS A 273 -12.21 -16.90 -20.16
CA LYS A 273 -12.18 -17.57 -18.84
C LYS A 273 -11.90 -16.59 -17.71
N LEU A 274 -10.98 -15.64 -17.93
CA LEU A 274 -10.67 -14.58 -16.96
C LEU A 274 -11.81 -13.56 -16.86
N GLY A 275 -12.48 -13.25 -17.98
CA GLY A 275 -13.66 -12.38 -17.99
C GLY A 275 -14.80 -12.90 -17.11
N GLN A 276 -14.97 -14.22 -17.03
CA GLN A 276 -15.96 -14.84 -16.15
C GLN A 276 -15.51 -14.89 -14.67
N ARG A 277 -14.25 -14.54 -14.37
CA ARG A 277 -13.60 -14.71 -13.05
C ARG A 277 -12.69 -13.51 -12.72
N ILE A 278 -13.16 -12.30 -12.99
CA ILE A 278 -12.40 -11.04 -12.80
C ILE A 278 -11.74 -10.88 -11.42
N PRO A 279 -12.30 -11.36 -10.28
CA PRO A 279 -11.62 -11.24 -8.99
C PRO A 279 -10.22 -11.89 -8.97
N PHE A 280 -9.93 -12.86 -9.86
CA PHE A 280 -8.60 -13.46 -9.94
C PHE A 280 -7.50 -12.49 -10.37
N ILE A 281 -7.82 -11.38 -11.03
CA ILE A 281 -6.81 -10.41 -11.48
C ILE A 281 -5.93 -9.94 -10.33
N GLN A 282 -6.51 -9.67 -9.16
CA GLN A 282 -5.72 -9.25 -8.00
C GLN A 282 -4.73 -10.36 -7.57
N HIS A 283 -5.13 -11.63 -7.66
CA HIS A 283 -4.27 -12.78 -7.35
C HIS A 283 -3.15 -12.93 -8.37
N LEU A 284 -3.46 -12.76 -9.67
CA LEU A 284 -2.46 -12.80 -10.75
C LEU A 284 -1.38 -11.74 -10.53
N VAL A 285 -1.80 -10.51 -10.20
CA VAL A 285 -0.88 -9.37 -10.04
C VAL A 285 -0.04 -9.53 -8.78
N SER A 286 -0.64 -9.92 -7.64
CA SER A 286 0.13 -10.17 -6.42
C SER A 286 1.13 -11.31 -6.62
N LEU A 287 0.72 -12.40 -7.28
CA LEU A 287 1.64 -13.49 -7.63
C LEU A 287 2.75 -13.04 -8.56
N ALA A 288 2.43 -12.21 -9.57
CA ALA A 288 3.41 -11.66 -10.50
C ALA A 288 4.49 -10.84 -9.79
N ILE A 289 4.13 -10.05 -8.77
CA ILE A 289 5.07 -9.27 -7.97
C ILE A 289 6.01 -10.18 -7.17
N VAL A 290 5.47 -11.23 -6.52
CA VAL A 290 6.29 -12.18 -5.76
C VAL A 290 7.24 -12.93 -6.68
N GLU A 291 6.74 -13.43 -7.81
CA GLU A 291 7.54 -14.12 -8.81
C GLU A 291 8.56 -13.19 -9.50
N ALA A 292 8.28 -11.88 -9.62
CA ALA A 292 9.23 -10.92 -10.21
C ALA A 292 10.56 -10.88 -9.46
N VAL A 293 10.54 -11.12 -8.15
CA VAL A 293 11.73 -11.24 -7.32
C VAL A 293 12.21 -12.70 -7.28
N ARG A 294 11.34 -13.63 -6.90
CA ARG A 294 11.73 -15.01 -6.58
C ARG A 294 12.15 -15.85 -7.79
N SER A 295 11.81 -15.42 -9.01
CA SER A 295 12.30 -16.04 -10.25
C SER A 295 13.69 -15.58 -10.67
N ILE A 296 14.26 -14.57 -10.03
CA ILE A 296 15.65 -14.13 -10.29
C ILE A 296 16.59 -15.20 -9.72
N PRO A 297 17.59 -15.69 -10.50
CA PRO A 297 18.58 -16.63 -9.98
C PRO A 297 19.29 -16.11 -8.73
N GLY A 298 19.25 -16.87 -7.64
CA GLY A 298 19.80 -16.51 -6.33
C GLY A 298 18.76 -15.97 -5.33
N TYR A 299 17.60 -15.52 -5.80
CA TYR A 299 16.57 -14.87 -4.96
C TYR A 299 15.41 -15.82 -4.61
N GLN A 300 15.51 -17.10 -4.96
CA GLN A 300 14.44 -18.07 -4.80
C GLN A 300 13.99 -18.24 -3.34
N GLU A 301 14.86 -17.96 -2.37
CA GLU A 301 14.60 -18.10 -0.94
C GLU A 301 14.21 -16.78 -0.24
N ILE A 302 14.11 -15.66 -0.98
CA ILE A 302 13.63 -14.40 -0.41
C ILE A 302 12.16 -14.56 0.00
N ASP A 303 11.87 -14.37 1.29
CA ASP A 303 10.60 -14.77 1.92
C ASP A 303 9.42 -13.81 1.66
N LEU A 304 9.10 -13.61 0.38
CA LEU A 304 7.90 -12.92 -0.05
C LEU A 304 6.70 -13.85 -0.05
N ARG A 305 5.60 -13.38 0.52
CA ARG A 305 4.36 -14.12 0.71
C ARG A 305 3.14 -13.34 0.23
N LEU A 306 2.04 -14.06 0.08
CA LEU A 306 0.76 -13.56 -0.39
C LEU A 306 -0.28 -13.66 0.72
N LYS A 307 -0.86 -12.52 1.07
CA LYS A 307 -2.00 -12.43 1.97
C LYS A 307 -3.24 -12.06 1.16
N TRP A 308 -4.24 -12.93 1.20
CA TRP A 308 -5.55 -12.64 0.63
C TRP A 308 -6.13 -11.30 1.14
N PRO A 309 -6.78 -10.50 0.28
CA PRO A 309 -7.03 -10.80 -1.14
C PRO A 309 -5.88 -10.48 -2.09
N ASN A 310 -5.03 -9.51 -1.74
CA ASN A 310 -4.29 -8.73 -2.73
C ASN A 310 -3.00 -8.10 -2.17
N ASP A 311 -2.52 -8.57 -1.02
CA ASP A 311 -1.38 -7.98 -0.32
C ASP A 311 -0.12 -8.84 -0.43
N ILE A 312 1.02 -8.17 -0.52
CA ILE A 312 2.36 -8.77 -0.54
C ILE A 312 3.00 -8.57 0.83
N TYR A 313 3.56 -9.63 1.40
CA TYR A 313 4.11 -9.66 2.74
C TYR A 313 5.55 -10.17 2.75
N TYR A 314 6.33 -9.73 3.73
CA TYR A 314 7.52 -10.42 4.20
C TYR A 314 7.11 -11.35 5.34
N SER A 315 7.41 -12.65 5.19
CA SER A 315 6.87 -13.69 6.07
C SER A 315 5.34 -13.55 6.17
N ASP A 316 4.75 -13.64 7.36
CA ASP A 316 3.33 -13.43 7.61
C ASP A 316 3.02 -12.17 8.44
N LEU A 317 4.03 -11.33 8.69
CA LEU A 317 3.96 -10.23 9.66
C LEU A 317 3.89 -8.86 8.99
N MET A 318 4.77 -8.58 8.03
CA MET A 318 4.98 -7.22 7.54
C MET A 318 4.49 -7.05 6.11
N LYS A 319 3.58 -6.10 5.91
CA LYS A 319 3.08 -5.76 4.57
C LYS A 319 4.12 -4.95 3.80
N LEU A 320 4.44 -5.39 2.59
CA LEU A 320 5.34 -4.73 1.64
C LEU A 320 4.60 -4.01 0.53
N GLY A 321 3.43 -4.52 0.15
CA GLY A 321 2.77 -4.10 -1.07
C GLY A 321 1.30 -4.46 -1.11
N GLY A 322 0.61 -3.91 -2.10
CA GLY A 322 -0.80 -4.17 -2.35
C GLY A 322 -1.19 -3.88 -3.79
N VAL A 323 -2.29 -4.52 -4.20
CA VAL A 323 -2.91 -4.35 -5.51
C VAL A 323 -4.29 -3.73 -5.38
N LEU A 324 -4.66 -2.83 -6.27
CA LEU A 324 -5.99 -2.25 -6.40
C LEU A 324 -6.49 -2.46 -7.83
N VAL A 325 -7.61 -3.16 -7.97
CA VAL A 325 -8.22 -3.44 -9.28
C VAL A 325 -9.55 -2.71 -9.37
N ASN A 326 -9.70 -1.85 -10.38
CA ASN A 326 -10.95 -1.18 -10.72
C ASN A 326 -11.38 -1.67 -12.10
N SER A 327 -12.55 -2.30 -12.19
CA SER A 327 -13.09 -2.81 -13.47
C SER A 327 -14.40 -2.11 -13.83
N THR A 328 -14.53 -1.72 -15.09
CA THR A 328 -15.77 -1.24 -15.69
C THR A 328 -16.16 -2.19 -16.82
N LEU A 329 -17.39 -2.70 -16.81
CA LEU A 329 -17.94 -3.51 -17.91
C LEU A 329 -18.66 -2.58 -18.89
N ILE A 330 -18.24 -2.57 -20.16
CA ILE A 330 -18.92 -1.87 -21.25
C ILE A 330 -19.24 -2.88 -22.34
N GLY A 331 -20.53 -3.04 -22.64
CA GLY A 331 -20.97 -4.12 -23.54
C GLY A 331 -20.58 -5.49 -22.96
N ASP A 332 -19.76 -6.22 -23.71
CA ASP A 332 -19.22 -7.54 -23.36
C ASP A 332 -17.73 -7.50 -23.00
N THR A 333 -17.19 -6.33 -22.65
CA THR A 333 -15.76 -6.14 -22.43
C THR A 333 -15.48 -5.41 -21.13
N PHE A 334 -14.60 -5.98 -20.30
CA PHE A 334 -14.08 -5.32 -19.11
C PHE A 334 -12.90 -4.43 -19.47
N HIS A 335 -12.97 -3.17 -19.05
CA HIS A 335 -11.84 -2.23 -18.99
C HIS A 335 -11.36 -2.16 -17.55
N ILE A 336 -10.08 -2.49 -17.33
CA ILE A 336 -9.58 -2.75 -15.98
C ILE A 336 -8.32 -1.94 -15.75
N LEU A 337 -8.35 -1.11 -14.71
CA LEU A 337 -7.17 -0.45 -14.18
C LEU A 337 -6.64 -1.29 -13.03
N ILE A 338 -5.38 -1.72 -13.16
CA ILE A 338 -4.66 -2.52 -12.17
C ILE A 338 -3.57 -1.66 -11.59
N GLY A 339 -3.81 -1.13 -10.41
CA GLY A 339 -2.85 -0.38 -9.62
C GLY A 339 -2.08 -1.34 -8.74
N PHE A 340 -0.76 -1.22 -8.71
CA PHE A 340 0.04 -1.93 -7.74
C PHE A 340 1.12 -1.03 -7.17
N GLY A 341 1.38 -1.24 -5.89
CA GLY A 341 2.41 -0.54 -5.13
C GLY A 341 3.13 -1.52 -4.23
N PHE A 342 4.47 -1.54 -4.26
CA PHE A 342 5.25 -2.33 -3.31
C PHE A 342 6.62 -1.71 -3.01
N ASN A 343 7.06 -1.84 -1.77
CA ASN A 343 8.28 -1.23 -1.26
C ASN A 343 9.53 -1.95 -1.78
N VAL A 344 10.40 -1.24 -2.50
CA VAL A 344 11.63 -1.83 -3.09
C VAL A 344 12.88 -1.33 -2.39
N ASN A 345 13.05 -0.01 -2.31
CA ASN A 345 14.25 0.64 -1.80
C ASN A 345 13.89 1.86 -0.93
N ASN A 346 12.99 1.66 0.02
CA ASN A 346 12.44 2.70 0.90
C ASN A 346 12.38 2.21 2.35
N SER A 347 13.57 1.97 2.90
CA SER A 347 13.76 1.52 4.29
C SER A 347 13.29 2.58 5.28
N ASN A 348 12.56 2.15 6.31
CA ASN A 348 12.01 2.94 7.40
C ASN A 348 10.99 4.04 6.99
N PRO A 349 9.91 4.25 7.76
CA PRO A 349 9.47 3.44 8.91
C PRO A 349 8.84 2.10 8.49
N THR A 350 8.80 1.80 7.19
CA THR A 350 8.37 0.50 6.65
C THR A 350 9.55 -0.42 6.36
N ILE A 351 9.26 -1.67 6.01
CA ILE A 351 10.23 -2.60 5.41
C ILE A 351 10.12 -2.57 3.88
N CYS A 352 11.22 -2.79 3.18
CA CYS A 352 11.28 -2.93 1.71
C CYS A 352 12.02 -4.20 1.27
N ILE A 353 11.93 -4.55 -0.02
CA ILE A 353 12.58 -5.74 -0.58
C ILE A 353 14.10 -5.72 -0.37
N ASN A 354 14.75 -4.56 -0.51
CA ASN A 354 16.19 -4.45 -0.31
C ASN A 354 16.62 -4.63 1.15
N ASP A 355 15.75 -4.32 2.14
CA ASP A 355 16.01 -4.67 3.54
C ASP A 355 16.04 -6.18 3.75
N ILE A 356 15.12 -6.90 3.10
CA ILE A 356 15.03 -8.36 3.18
C ILE A 356 16.23 -9.00 2.49
N ILE A 357 16.66 -8.48 1.34
CA ILE A 357 17.87 -8.95 0.64
C ILE A 357 19.10 -8.72 1.52
N MET A 358 19.22 -7.55 2.16
CA MET A 358 20.34 -7.25 3.05
C MET A 358 20.39 -8.21 4.26
N GLU A 359 19.25 -8.47 4.91
CA GLU A 359 19.19 -9.42 6.02
C GLU A 359 19.45 -10.87 5.54
N TYR A 360 18.94 -11.25 4.37
CA TYR A 360 19.23 -12.55 3.76
C TYR A 360 20.73 -12.72 3.47
N ASN A 361 21.38 -11.71 2.89
CA ASN A 361 22.82 -11.69 2.65
C ASN A 361 23.61 -11.89 3.93
N LYS A 362 23.22 -11.19 5.01
CA LYS A 362 23.85 -11.29 6.33
C LYS A 362 23.66 -12.67 6.96
N THR A 363 22.45 -13.21 6.94
CA THR A 363 22.11 -14.48 7.61
C THR A 363 22.62 -15.70 6.86
N MET A 364 22.55 -15.69 5.54
CA MET A 364 22.96 -16.80 4.68
C MET A 364 24.39 -16.66 4.13
N ASN A 365 25.10 -15.58 4.48
CA ASN A 365 26.42 -15.25 3.98
C ASN A 365 26.48 -15.24 2.44
N THR A 366 25.55 -14.51 1.82
CA THR A 366 25.42 -14.35 0.36
C THR A 366 25.66 -12.89 -0.06
N THR A 367 25.75 -12.64 -1.37
CA THR A 367 26.04 -11.33 -1.96
C THR A 367 25.05 -10.99 -3.08
N LEU A 368 23.75 -11.13 -2.79
CA LEU A 368 22.70 -10.73 -3.72
C LEU A 368 22.67 -9.21 -3.88
N GLU A 369 22.54 -8.75 -5.12
CA GLU A 369 22.48 -7.32 -5.46
C GLU A 369 21.14 -6.70 -5.06
N PRO A 370 21.11 -5.41 -4.68
CA PRO A 370 19.87 -4.68 -4.47
C PRO A 370 19.09 -4.54 -5.78
N LEU A 371 17.76 -4.59 -5.67
CA LEU A 371 16.85 -4.49 -6.79
C LEU A 371 16.34 -3.05 -6.95
N ASN A 372 15.90 -2.72 -8.16
CA ASN A 372 15.41 -1.40 -8.51
C ASN A 372 13.92 -1.45 -8.89
N ALA A 373 13.20 -0.37 -8.59
CA ALA A 373 11.75 -0.29 -8.81
C ALA A 373 11.37 -0.43 -10.29
N ASP A 374 12.07 0.25 -11.19
CA ASP A 374 11.90 0.16 -12.65
C ASP A 374 12.05 -1.29 -13.18
N CYS A 375 13.07 -2.01 -12.72
CA CYS A 375 13.29 -3.42 -13.03
C CYS A 375 12.13 -4.28 -12.52
N LEU A 376 11.73 -4.13 -11.26
CA LEU A 376 10.68 -4.95 -10.67
C LEU A 376 9.29 -4.65 -11.23
N ILE A 377 9.00 -3.42 -11.64
CA ILE A 377 7.78 -3.10 -12.40
C ILE A 377 7.80 -3.88 -13.73
N ALA A 378 8.86 -3.76 -14.52
CA ALA A 378 8.97 -4.44 -15.81
C ALA A 378 8.82 -5.98 -15.70
N ARG A 379 9.51 -6.58 -14.71
CA ARG A 379 9.42 -8.02 -14.43
C ARG A 379 8.03 -8.44 -13.97
N SER A 380 7.39 -7.66 -13.11
CA SER A 380 6.01 -7.93 -12.65
C SER A 380 5.03 -7.90 -13.82
N VAL A 381 5.15 -6.92 -14.71
CA VAL A 381 4.30 -6.80 -15.91
C VAL A 381 4.52 -7.97 -16.88
N THR A 382 5.78 -8.39 -17.06
CA THR A 382 6.18 -9.56 -17.85
C THR A 382 5.52 -10.83 -17.34
N ILE A 383 5.65 -11.10 -16.04
CA ILE A 383 5.08 -12.31 -15.43
C ILE A 383 3.56 -12.24 -15.44
N LEU A 384 2.97 -11.07 -15.21
CA LEU A 384 1.52 -10.89 -15.26
C LEU A 384 0.94 -11.26 -16.62
N GLU A 385 1.55 -10.85 -17.74
CA GLU A 385 1.06 -11.22 -19.07
C GLU A 385 1.07 -12.75 -19.27
N ASN A 386 2.12 -13.42 -18.80
CA ASN A 386 2.22 -14.88 -18.82
C ASN A 386 1.16 -15.55 -17.94
N LEU A 387 0.93 -15.05 -16.73
CA LEU A 387 -0.09 -15.57 -15.82
C LEU A 387 -1.52 -15.38 -16.38
N ILE A 388 -1.79 -14.25 -17.05
CA ILE A 388 -3.06 -14.02 -17.75
C ILE A 388 -3.25 -15.08 -18.84
N ASN A 389 -2.22 -15.34 -19.66
CA ASN A 389 -2.28 -16.39 -20.70
C ASN A 389 -2.56 -17.77 -20.11
N ILE A 390 -1.82 -18.15 -19.06
CA ILE A 390 -2.04 -19.42 -18.34
C ILE A 390 -3.48 -19.51 -17.80
N PHE A 391 -4.01 -18.43 -17.23
CA PHE A 391 -5.38 -18.41 -16.72
C PHE A 391 -6.41 -18.56 -17.85
N GLN A 392 -6.21 -17.89 -18.98
CA GLN A 392 -7.11 -18.03 -20.12
C GLN A 392 -7.12 -19.45 -20.69
N GLU A 393 -6.00 -20.17 -20.63
CA GLU A 393 -5.90 -21.56 -21.06
C GLU A 393 -6.46 -22.54 -20.03
N LYS A 394 -6.10 -22.39 -18.74
CA LYS A 394 -6.30 -23.43 -17.72
C LYS A 394 -7.28 -23.04 -16.60
N GLY A 395 -7.75 -21.80 -16.57
CA GLY A 395 -8.59 -21.29 -15.49
C GLY A 395 -7.87 -21.26 -14.13
N PRO A 396 -8.61 -21.24 -13.02
CA PRO A 396 -8.05 -21.18 -11.67
C PRO A 396 -7.02 -22.27 -11.36
N ASN A 397 -7.23 -23.49 -11.86
CA ASN A 397 -6.33 -24.62 -11.65
C ASN A 397 -4.93 -24.41 -12.22
N GLY A 398 -4.77 -23.52 -13.21
CA GLY A 398 -3.47 -23.16 -13.76
C GLY A 398 -2.64 -22.26 -12.84
N ILE A 399 -3.27 -21.55 -11.92
CA ILE A 399 -2.64 -20.50 -11.11
C ILE A 399 -2.64 -20.82 -9.62
N LEU A 400 -3.73 -21.39 -9.09
CA LEU A 400 -3.87 -21.66 -7.65
C LEU A 400 -2.70 -22.46 -7.07
N PRO A 401 -2.11 -23.49 -7.74
CA PRO A 401 -0.93 -24.17 -7.21
C PRO A 401 0.28 -23.24 -7.01
N MET A 402 0.52 -22.33 -7.95
CA MET A 402 1.60 -21.34 -7.84
C MET A 402 1.30 -20.30 -6.75
N TYR A 403 0.04 -19.87 -6.68
CA TYR A 403 -0.42 -18.91 -5.68
C TYR A 403 -0.30 -19.47 -4.25
N TYR A 404 -0.72 -20.73 -4.02
CA TYR A 404 -0.64 -21.38 -2.72
C TYR A 404 0.78 -21.67 -2.23
N LYS A 405 1.78 -21.70 -3.12
CA LYS A 405 3.20 -21.80 -2.74
C LYS A 405 3.64 -20.64 -1.82
N TYR A 406 3.06 -19.45 -2.01
CA TYR A 406 3.42 -18.24 -1.27
C TYR A 406 2.33 -17.78 -0.29
N TRP A 407 1.20 -18.48 -0.24
CA TRP A 407 0.05 -18.13 0.57
C TRP A 407 0.30 -18.33 2.07
N VAL A 408 -0.10 -17.34 2.88
CA VAL A 408 0.14 -17.37 4.33
C VAL A 408 -0.94 -18.10 5.14
N HIS A 409 -2.11 -18.38 4.56
CA HIS A 409 -3.29 -18.79 5.36
C HIS A 409 -3.52 -20.30 5.48
N SER A 410 -2.61 -21.15 4.99
CA SER A 410 -2.77 -22.60 5.03
C SER A 410 -2.95 -23.11 6.46
N GLY A 411 -4.08 -23.78 6.72
CA GLY A 411 -4.36 -24.39 8.03
C GLY A 411 -4.65 -23.39 9.16
N ARG A 412 -4.80 -22.09 8.87
CA ARG A 412 -5.09 -21.09 9.91
C ARG A 412 -6.54 -21.17 10.36
N GLN A 413 -6.72 -21.14 11.68
CA GLN A 413 -8.01 -20.89 12.30
C GLN A 413 -8.23 -19.38 12.46
N VAL A 414 -9.42 -18.92 12.11
CA VAL A 414 -9.83 -17.52 12.25
C VAL A 414 -11.23 -17.44 12.82
N ARG A 415 -11.54 -16.32 13.48
CA ARG A 415 -12.92 -16.00 13.87
C ARG A 415 -13.62 -15.20 12.78
N LEU A 416 -14.90 -15.47 12.55
CA LEU A 416 -15.73 -14.65 11.66
C LEU A 416 -16.53 -13.61 12.45
N ARG A 417 -16.77 -12.44 11.86
CA ARG A 417 -17.60 -11.33 12.38
C ARG A 417 -16.96 -10.53 13.51
N ASN A 418 -16.59 -11.14 14.62
CA ASN A 418 -16.00 -10.47 15.79
C ASN A 418 -15.20 -11.46 16.66
N ASP A 419 -14.57 -10.95 17.73
CA ASP A 419 -13.76 -11.74 18.66
C ASP A 419 -14.55 -12.87 19.37
N GLU A 420 -15.88 -12.79 19.40
CA GLU A 420 -16.79 -13.80 19.96
C GLU A 420 -17.40 -14.73 18.89
N GLY A 421 -17.08 -14.51 17.62
CA GLY A 421 -17.68 -15.22 16.50
C GLY A 421 -17.17 -16.65 16.32
N PRO A 422 -17.79 -17.42 15.41
CA PRO A 422 -17.46 -18.82 15.22
C PRO A 422 -16.01 -18.95 14.74
N LEU A 423 -15.33 -19.97 15.29
CA LEU A 423 -13.99 -20.36 14.88
C LEU A 423 -14.10 -21.21 13.61
N VAL A 424 -13.39 -20.81 12.56
CA VAL A 424 -13.40 -21.47 11.26
C VAL A 424 -11.99 -21.70 10.76
N TRP A 425 -11.80 -22.70 9.90
CA TRP A 425 -10.53 -22.99 9.25
C TRP A 425 -10.53 -22.40 7.85
N ILE A 426 -9.45 -21.72 7.46
CA ILE A 426 -9.26 -21.30 6.08
C ILE A 426 -8.89 -22.54 5.25
N VAL A 427 -9.70 -22.84 4.24
CA VAL A 427 -9.52 -24.04 3.39
C VAL A 427 -9.06 -23.72 1.97
N GLY A 428 -9.11 -22.46 1.54
CA GLY A 428 -8.56 -22.02 0.26
C GLY A 428 -9.33 -20.89 -0.37
N ILE A 429 -9.40 -20.92 -1.70
CA ILE A 429 -10.06 -19.97 -2.59
C ILE A 429 -10.96 -20.77 -3.52
N ASP A 430 -12.18 -20.28 -3.74
CA ASP A 430 -13.15 -20.88 -4.65
C ASP A 430 -12.82 -20.63 -6.15
N ASP A 431 -13.67 -21.14 -7.05
CA ASP A 431 -13.52 -20.96 -8.50
C ASP A 431 -13.74 -19.50 -8.97
N SER A 432 -14.19 -18.60 -8.09
CA SER A 432 -14.41 -17.18 -8.35
C SER A 432 -13.30 -16.26 -7.79
N GLY A 433 -12.41 -16.77 -6.94
CA GLY A 433 -11.35 -15.98 -6.30
C GLY A 433 -11.68 -15.53 -4.86
N PHE A 434 -12.73 -16.09 -4.26
CA PHE A 434 -13.15 -15.74 -2.90
C PHE A 434 -12.64 -16.73 -1.86
N LEU A 435 -12.36 -16.23 -0.65
CA LEU A 435 -11.82 -17.04 0.43
C LEU A 435 -12.86 -18.06 0.89
N GLN A 436 -12.45 -19.31 1.03
CA GLN A 436 -13.27 -20.39 1.56
C GLN A 436 -12.85 -20.72 2.99
N VAL A 437 -13.85 -20.84 3.85
CA VAL A 437 -13.68 -21.20 5.26
C VAL A 437 -14.60 -22.36 5.63
N TYR A 438 -14.12 -23.24 6.50
CA TYR A 438 -14.84 -24.40 7.01
C TYR A 438 -15.13 -24.23 8.49
N GLU A 439 -16.36 -24.49 8.92
CA GLU A 439 -16.75 -24.59 10.32
C GLU A 439 -17.12 -26.04 10.62
N GLU A 440 -16.66 -26.58 11.75
CA GLU A 440 -16.92 -27.98 12.10
C GLU A 440 -18.44 -28.27 12.15
N GLY A 441 -18.85 -29.32 11.46
CA GLY A 441 -20.27 -29.71 11.35
C GLY A 441 -21.11 -28.86 10.39
N LYS A 442 -20.51 -27.96 9.60
CA LYS A 442 -21.20 -27.16 8.57
C LYS A 442 -20.53 -27.27 7.20
N ASP A 443 -21.22 -26.79 6.18
CA ASP A 443 -20.68 -26.67 4.83
C ASP A 443 -19.62 -25.57 4.74
N VAL A 444 -18.78 -25.65 3.70
CA VAL A 444 -17.78 -24.61 3.38
C VAL A 444 -18.50 -23.31 3.01
N ILE A 445 -18.09 -22.22 3.66
CA ILE A 445 -18.65 -20.87 3.48
C ILE A 445 -17.68 -20.04 2.64
N THR A 446 -18.23 -19.22 1.76
CA THR A 446 -17.46 -18.26 0.95
C THR A 446 -17.47 -16.87 1.60
N VAL A 447 -16.32 -16.22 1.66
CA VAL A 447 -16.10 -14.90 2.26
C VAL A 447 -15.65 -13.91 1.18
N HIS A 448 -16.42 -12.84 0.99
CA HIS A 448 -16.15 -11.81 -0.01
C HIS A 448 -15.18 -10.72 0.49
N PRO A 449 -14.31 -10.19 -0.38
CA PRO A 449 -13.22 -9.28 0.00
C PRO A 449 -13.66 -7.83 0.23
N ASP A 450 -14.76 -7.38 -0.38
CA ASP A 450 -15.22 -5.98 -0.29
C ASP A 450 -16.22 -5.75 0.85
N GLY A 451 -16.73 -6.83 1.41
CA GLY A 451 -17.53 -6.81 2.63
C GLY A 451 -16.75 -7.16 3.88
N ASN A 452 -15.45 -7.49 3.82
CA ASN A 452 -14.69 -7.96 5.00
C ASN A 452 -13.26 -7.40 5.08
N SER A 453 -12.72 -7.31 6.29
CA SER A 453 -11.33 -7.01 6.64
C SER A 453 -10.74 -8.18 7.39
N PHE A 454 -9.47 -8.53 7.11
CA PHE A 454 -8.77 -9.62 7.82
C PHE A 454 -7.63 -9.05 8.68
N ASP A 455 -7.84 -9.07 9.99
CA ASP A 455 -6.84 -8.79 11.02
C ASP A 455 -6.07 -10.08 11.36
N MET A 456 -4.77 -10.09 11.04
CA MET A 456 -3.90 -11.25 11.26
C MET A 456 -3.43 -11.35 12.70
N LEU A 457 -3.28 -10.23 13.40
CA LEU A 457 -2.82 -10.22 14.79
C LEU A 457 -3.89 -10.84 15.70
N ARG A 458 -5.16 -10.67 15.32
CA ARG A 458 -6.31 -11.23 16.04
C ARG A 458 -6.85 -12.52 15.42
N ASN A 459 -6.31 -12.97 14.27
CA ASN A 459 -6.88 -14.03 13.45
C ASN A 459 -8.40 -13.85 13.25
N LEU A 460 -8.81 -12.65 12.80
CA LEU A 460 -10.21 -12.23 12.79
C LEU A 460 -10.62 -11.65 11.42
N ILE A 461 -11.74 -12.14 10.88
CA ILE A 461 -12.38 -11.62 9.67
C ILE A 461 -13.65 -10.84 10.07
N ILE A 462 -13.62 -9.53 9.87
CA ILE A 462 -14.70 -8.62 10.29
C ILE A 462 -15.41 -8.07 9.05
N PRO A 463 -16.75 -8.06 8.99
CA PRO A 463 -17.49 -7.31 7.98
C PRO A 463 -17.13 -5.82 8.02
N LYS A 464 -16.87 -5.22 6.86
CA LYS A 464 -16.76 -3.76 6.76
C LYS A 464 -18.15 -3.15 6.95
N GLN A 465 -18.26 -2.21 7.89
CA GLN A 465 -19.48 -1.44 8.16
C GLN A 465 -19.75 -0.41 7.06
#